data_AF-A0A7S1KZ90-F1
#
_entry.id   AF-A0A7S1KZ90-F1
#
_cell.length_a   1.000
_cell.length_b   1.000
_cell.length_c   1.000
_cell.angle_alpha   90.00
_cell.angle_beta   90.00
_cell.angle_gamma   90.00
#
_symmetry.space_group_name_H-M   'P 1'
#
loop_
_entity.id
_entity.type
_entity.pdbx_description
1 polymer ?
#
loop_
_entity_poly.entity_id
_entity_poly.type
_entity_poly.pdbx_seq_one_letter_code
_entity_poly.pdbx_strand_id
1 'polypeptide(L)'
;HIIRDPIAMVVSGYLYHLHNDDTPTPLQVIRNMSMADGLAEEARFVIETQGKEMAEVYSSDLPWVMNVRFESFAQSSESFDEAAAEVYSHMLRGFYTEGQRKELARRAVKHDLHRNRTDDKQGHVAKAAMKESVKAVVNAIPRRLLRDLKGLRKEL
;
A
#
# COMPACT_ATOMS: atom_id res chain seq x y z
N HIS A 1 -12.21 -3.02 2.56
CA HIS A 1 -10.78 -3.32 2.69
C HIS A 1 -9.97 -2.42 1.80
N ILE A 2 -8.74 -2.10 2.23
CA ILE A 2 -7.78 -1.42 1.38
C ILE A 2 -6.87 -2.49 0.78
N ILE A 3 -6.84 -2.57 -0.55
CA ILE A 3 -5.92 -3.44 -1.29
C ILE A 3 -4.79 -2.63 -1.89
N ARG A 4 -3.66 -3.26 -2.18
CA ARG A 4 -2.47 -2.58 -2.72
C ARG A 4 -1.85 -3.40 -3.83
N ASP A 5 -1.24 -2.74 -4.81
CA ASP A 5 -0.42 -3.42 -5.80
C ASP A 5 0.64 -4.30 -5.10
N PRO A 6 0.69 -5.63 -5.37
CA PRO A 6 1.57 -6.53 -4.63
C PRO A 6 3.05 -6.18 -4.76
N ILE A 7 3.46 -5.64 -5.91
CA ILE A 7 4.86 -5.22 -6.13
C ILE A 7 5.15 -3.95 -5.32
N ALA A 8 4.23 -2.97 -5.33
CA ALA A 8 4.35 -1.77 -4.52
C ALA A 8 4.36 -2.10 -3.01
N MET A 9 3.64 -3.14 -2.60
CA MET A 9 3.63 -3.64 -1.22
C MET A 9 4.99 -4.21 -0.84
N VAL A 10 5.58 -5.08 -1.66
CA VAL A 10 6.95 -5.61 -1.43
C VAL A 10 7.99 -4.50 -1.31
N VAL A 11 7.98 -3.53 -2.24
CA VAL A 11 8.92 -2.39 -2.16
C VAL A 11 8.72 -1.60 -0.87
N SER A 12 7.47 -1.38 -0.47
CA SER A 12 7.14 -0.63 0.74
C SER A 12 7.54 -1.37 2.01
N GLY A 13 7.29 -2.68 2.09
CA GLY A 13 7.63 -3.52 3.23
C GLY A 13 9.13 -3.64 3.40
N TYR A 14 9.87 -3.91 2.32
CA TYR A 14 11.33 -3.92 2.33
C TYR A 14 11.92 -2.61 2.86
N LEU A 15 11.48 -1.46 2.33
CA LEU A 15 11.93 -0.15 2.79
C LEU A 15 11.56 0.11 4.26
N TYR A 16 10.38 -0.33 4.69
CA TYR A 16 9.95 -0.21 6.08
C TYR A 16 10.90 -1.00 7.00
N HIS A 17 11.25 -2.23 6.65
CA HIS A 17 12.15 -3.08 7.46
C HIS A 17 13.61 -2.59 7.49
N LEU A 18 14.05 -1.87 6.45
CA LEU A 18 15.36 -1.21 6.47
C LEU A 18 15.45 -0.06 7.46
N HIS A 19 14.33 0.61 7.76
CA HIS A 19 14.34 1.86 8.52
C HIS A 19 13.66 1.79 9.90
N ASN A 20 12.93 0.71 10.20
CA ASN A 20 12.21 0.57 11.47
C ASN A 20 12.70 -0.64 12.26
N ASP A 21 12.99 -0.42 13.54
CA ASP A 21 13.43 -1.47 14.49
C ASP A 21 12.26 -2.24 15.11
N ASP A 22 11.02 -1.80 14.87
CA ASP A 22 9.81 -2.29 15.53
C ASP A 22 9.28 -3.63 15.00
N THR A 23 10.10 -4.39 14.27
CA THR A 23 9.67 -5.67 13.68
C THR A 23 10.36 -6.87 14.32
N PRO A 24 9.61 -7.94 14.67
CA PRO A 24 10.18 -9.14 15.24
C PRO A 24 11.25 -9.79 14.35
N THR A 25 12.02 -10.67 14.99
CA THR A 25 13.40 -11.06 14.68
C THR A 25 13.68 -11.94 13.45
N PRO A 26 12.77 -12.20 12.47
CA PRO A 26 13.24 -12.63 11.14
C PRO A 26 13.79 -11.48 10.29
N LEU A 27 13.37 -10.23 10.54
CA LEU A 27 13.54 -9.11 9.60
C LEU A 27 14.84 -8.31 9.79
N GLN A 28 15.53 -8.46 10.92
CA GLN A 28 16.90 -7.93 11.07
C GLN A 28 17.86 -8.56 10.07
N VAL A 29 17.59 -9.78 9.62
CA VAL A 29 18.40 -10.47 8.62
C VAL A 29 18.34 -9.75 7.27
N ILE A 30 17.19 -9.17 6.90
CA ILE A 30 17.00 -8.43 5.64
C ILE A 30 17.98 -7.25 5.50
N ARG A 31 18.33 -6.59 6.61
CA ARG A 31 19.28 -5.46 6.60
C ARG A 31 20.70 -5.87 6.22
N ASN A 32 21.04 -7.14 6.45
CA ASN A 32 22.35 -7.70 6.12
C ASN A 32 22.36 -8.43 4.77
N MET A 33 21.22 -8.49 4.09
CA MET A 33 21.11 -9.10 2.76
C MET A 33 21.48 -8.10 1.65
N SER A 34 21.79 -8.63 0.48
CA SER A 34 21.77 -7.81 -0.73
C SER A 34 20.35 -7.26 -0.96
N MET A 35 20.22 -6.14 -1.67
CA MET A 35 18.90 -5.57 -1.97
C MET A 35 17.99 -6.56 -2.72
N ALA A 36 18.56 -7.35 -3.63
CA ALA A 36 17.82 -8.36 -4.37
C ALA A 36 17.35 -9.52 -3.47
N ASP A 37 18.20 -9.99 -2.57
CA ASP A 37 17.85 -11.08 -1.64
C ASP A 37 16.81 -10.62 -0.61
N GLY A 38 16.97 -9.40 -0.06
CA GLY A 38 16.00 -8.83 0.86
C GLY A 38 14.63 -8.58 0.22
N LEU A 39 14.59 -8.09 -1.02
CA LEU A 39 13.34 -8.00 -1.79
C LEU A 39 12.74 -9.37 -2.09
N ALA A 40 13.56 -10.39 -2.32
CA ALA A 40 13.08 -11.76 -2.55
C ALA A 40 12.48 -12.37 -1.29
N GLU A 41 13.05 -12.09 -0.11
CA GLU A 41 12.47 -12.48 1.18
C GLU A 41 11.12 -11.82 1.41
N GLU A 42 11.05 -10.51 1.22
CA GLU A 42 9.81 -9.74 1.36
C GLU A 42 8.74 -10.21 0.35
N ALA A 43 9.14 -10.49 -0.89
CA ALA A 43 8.23 -11.05 -1.90
C ALA A 43 7.65 -12.40 -1.46
N ARG A 44 8.45 -13.29 -0.87
CA ARG A 44 7.95 -14.57 -0.34
C ARG A 44 6.94 -14.34 0.76
N PHE A 45 7.28 -13.49 1.73
CA PHE A 45 6.37 -13.14 2.82
C PHE A 45 5.03 -12.60 2.30
N VAL A 46 5.06 -11.64 1.37
CA VAL A 46 3.87 -11.07 0.75
C VAL A 46 3.05 -12.14 0.01
N ILE A 47 3.67 -12.99 -0.80
CA ILE A 47 2.95 -14.04 -1.55
C ILE A 47 2.28 -15.05 -0.61
N GLU A 48 2.98 -15.45 0.46
CA GLU A 48 2.53 -16.53 1.33
C GLU A 48 1.45 -16.09 2.33
N THR A 49 1.45 -14.80 2.70
CA THR A 49 0.54 -14.20 3.68
C THR A 49 -0.43 -13.22 3.03
N GLN A 50 -0.07 -11.94 2.98
CA GLN A 50 -0.92 -10.80 2.64
C GLN A 50 -1.52 -10.88 1.23
N GLY A 51 -0.80 -11.45 0.26
CA GLY A 51 -1.24 -11.58 -1.13
C GLY A 51 -2.50 -12.44 -1.26
N LYS A 52 -2.55 -13.56 -0.54
CA LYS A 52 -3.73 -14.45 -0.54
C LYS A 52 -4.91 -13.79 0.15
N GLU A 53 -4.68 -13.16 1.30
CA GLU A 53 -5.73 -12.43 2.02
C GLU A 53 -6.32 -11.31 1.16
N MET A 54 -5.48 -10.56 0.42
CA MET A 54 -5.95 -9.54 -0.50
C MET A 54 -6.79 -10.13 -1.64
N ALA A 55 -6.37 -11.25 -2.25
CA ALA A 55 -7.10 -11.88 -3.33
C ALA A 55 -8.46 -12.42 -2.86
N GLU A 56 -8.50 -13.08 -1.70
CA GLU A 56 -9.72 -13.58 -1.07
C GLU A 56 -10.71 -12.43 -0.80
N VAL A 57 -10.23 -11.37 -0.16
CA VAL A 57 -11.03 -10.17 0.12
C VAL A 57 -11.50 -9.47 -1.15
N TYR A 58 -10.64 -9.39 -2.17
CA TYR A 58 -10.98 -8.74 -3.42
C TYR A 58 -12.09 -9.50 -4.16
N SER A 59 -12.05 -10.83 -4.12
CA SER A 59 -13.07 -11.70 -4.70
C SER A 59 -14.40 -11.73 -3.92
N SER A 60 -14.46 -11.08 -2.75
CA SER A 60 -15.66 -11.04 -1.92
C SER A 60 -16.72 -10.12 -2.54
N ASP A 61 -17.85 -10.70 -2.93
CA ASP A 61 -19.00 -9.96 -3.48
C ASP A 61 -20.04 -9.59 -2.40
N LEU A 62 -19.58 -9.35 -1.17
CA LEU A 62 -20.46 -9.00 -0.07
C LEU A 62 -20.87 -7.52 -0.19
N PRO A 63 -22.17 -7.17 -0.22
CA PRO A 63 -22.63 -5.80 -0.49
C PRO A 63 -22.30 -4.79 0.63
N TRP A 64 -21.80 -5.25 1.78
CA TRP A 64 -21.29 -4.38 2.85
C TRP A 64 -19.77 -4.22 2.83
N VAL A 65 -19.08 -4.96 1.97
CA VAL A 65 -17.66 -4.85 1.76
C VAL A 65 -17.40 -3.91 0.58
N MET A 66 -16.48 -2.98 0.76
CA MET A 66 -15.96 -2.13 -0.30
C MET A 66 -14.48 -2.36 -0.41
N ASN A 67 -13.99 -2.63 -1.62
CA ASN A 67 -12.57 -2.77 -1.90
C ASN A 67 -12.06 -1.47 -2.53
N VAL A 68 -11.09 -0.84 -1.87
CA VAL A 68 -10.49 0.42 -2.35
C VAL A 68 -9.00 0.20 -2.53
N ARG A 69 -8.46 0.67 -3.64
CA ARG A 69 -7.02 0.63 -3.88
C ARG A 69 -6.32 1.70 -3.06
N PHE A 70 -5.24 1.33 -2.37
CA PHE A 70 -4.37 2.28 -1.70
C PHE A 70 -3.85 3.34 -2.67
N GLU A 71 -3.57 2.95 -3.92
CA GLU A 71 -3.09 3.88 -4.95
C GLU A 71 -4.07 5.02 -5.22
N SER A 72 -5.38 4.81 -5.07
CA SER A 72 -6.38 5.87 -5.24
C SER A 72 -6.18 7.02 -4.24
N PHE A 73 -5.72 6.72 -3.02
CA PHE A 73 -5.38 7.76 -2.03
C PHE A 73 -4.02 8.41 -2.26
N ALA A 74 -3.09 7.70 -2.90
CA ALA A 74 -1.68 8.09 -2.95
C ALA A 74 -1.26 8.71 -4.30
N GLN A 75 -2.08 8.61 -5.34
CA GLN A 75 -1.71 9.08 -6.68
C GLN A 75 -1.70 10.60 -6.80
N SER A 76 -2.73 11.27 -6.30
CA SER A 76 -2.87 12.73 -6.35
C SER A 76 -3.88 13.20 -5.31
N SER A 77 -3.91 14.52 -5.07
CA SER A 77 -4.93 15.15 -4.23
C SER A 77 -6.36 15.01 -4.76
N GLU A 78 -6.53 14.99 -6.08
CA GLU A 78 -7.83 14.78 -6.72
C GLU A 78 -8.31 13.33 -6.52
N SER A 79 -7.43 12.37 -6.80
CA SER A 79 -7.72 10.94 -6.58
C SER A 79 -8.00 10.64 -5.10
N PHE A 80 -7.30 11.33 -4.18
CA PHE A 80 -7.56 11.23 -2.75
C PHE A 80 -8.99 11.69 -2.40
N ASP A 81 -9.42 12.83 -2.93
CA ASP A 81 -10.76 13.37 -2.65
C ASP A 81 -11.86 12.43 -3.18
N GLU A 82 -11.67 11.89 -4.38
CA GLU A 82 -12.57 10.91 -5.00
C GLU A 82 -12.67 9.64 -4.14
N ALA A 83 -11.53 9.05 -3.78
CA ALA A 83 -11.49 7.83 -2.97
C ALA A 83 -12.08 8.04 -1.57
N ALA A 84 -11.81 9.18 -0.93
CA ALA A 84 -12.39 9.51 0.36
C ALA A 84 -13.92 9.69 0.27
N ALA A 85 -14.39 10.38 -0.77
CA ALA A 85 -15.83 10.55 -1.01
C ALA A 85 -16.53 9.20 -1.25
N GLU A 86 -15.91 8.29 -2.00
CA GLU A 86 -16.42 6.95 -2.26
C GLU A 86 -16.55 6.15 -0.96
N VAL A 87 -15.51 6.16 -0.12
CA VAL A 87 -15.52 5.50 1.20
C VAL A 87 -16.64 6.04 2.09
N TYR A 88 -16.76 7.36 2.21
CA TYR A 88 -17.84 7.95 3.02
C TYR A 88 -19.22 7.61 2.46
N SER A 89 -19.36 7.58 1.14
CA SER A 89 -20.62 7.20 0.51
C SER A 89 -21.01 5.75 0.84
N HIS A 90 -20.05 4.82 0.75
CA HIS A 90 -20.27 3.42 1.11
C HIS A 90 -20.62 3.25 2.59
N MET A 91 -19.87 3.90 3.48
CA MET A 91 -20.08 3.79 4.93
C MET A 91 -21.43 4.35 5.39
N LEU A 92 -21.86 5.46 4.79
CA LEU A 92 -23.02 6.20 5.27
C LEU A 92 -24.31 5.87 4.52
N ARG A 93 -24.28 5.10 3.42
CA ARG A 93 -25.45 4.54 2.71
C ARG A 93 -26.65 5.49 2.51
N GLY A 94 -26.38 6.78 2.29
CA GLY A 94 -27.42 7.80 2.10
C GLY A 94 -28.03 8.40 3.38
N PHE A 95 -27.53 8.07 4.58
CA PHE A 95 -27.94 8.67 5.86
C PHE A 95 -27.35 10.07 6.11
N TYR A 96 -26.97 10.80 5.06
CA TYR A 96 -26.30 12.09 5.17
C TYR A 96 -26.73 13.06 4.05
N THR A 97 -26.72 14.34 4.40
CA THR A 97 -27.00 15.45 3.48
C THR A 97 -25.76 15.81 2.66
N GLU A 98 -25.96 16.49 1.53
CA GLU A 98 -24.86 17.01 0.72
C GLU A 98 -23.93 17.95 1.52
N GLY A 99 -24.47 18.72 2.47
CA GLY A 99 -23.68 19.55 3.37
C GLY A 99 -22.74 18.74 4.28
N GLN A 100 -23.23 17.62 4.83
CA GLN A 100 -22.42 16.71 5.65
C GLN A 100 -21.35 16.01 4.81
N ARG A 101 -21.64 15.67 3.55
CA ARG A 101 -20.67 15.12 2.60
C ARG A 101 -19.48 16.07 2.40
N LYS A 102 -19.78 17.34 2.13
CA LYS A 102 -18.77 18.38 1.91
C LYS A 102 -17.91 18.61 3.15
N GLU A 103 -18.52 18.59 4.34
CA GLU A 103 -17.77 18.74 5.59
C GLU A 103 -16.84 17.55 5.86
N LEU A 104 -17.26 16.32 5.57
CA LEU A 104 -16.41 15.14 5.69
C LEU A 104 -15.23 15.20 4.71
N ALA A 105 -15.48 15.54 3.44
CA ALA A 105 -14.42 15.73 2.46
C ALA A 105 -13.43 16.81 2.92
N ARG A 106 -13.92 17.96 3.40
CA ARG A 106 -13.07 19.04 3.95
C ARG A 106 -12.20 18.57 5.11
N ARG A 107 -12.73 17.71 5.99
CA ARG A 107 -11.97 17.14 7.11
C ARG A 107 -10.95 16.11 6.65
N ALA A 108 -11.25 15.34 5.62
CA ALA A 108 -10.36 14.32 5.08
C ALA A 108 -9.10 14.94 4.46
N VAL A 109 -9.19 16.17 3.93
CA VAL A 109 -8.06 16.91 3.31
C VAL A 109 -6.82 16.95 4.21
N LYS A 110 -6.96 16.99 5.55
CA LYS A 110 -5.80 17.00 6.47
C LYS A 110 -4.97 15.70 6.46
N HIS A 111 -5.52 14.62 5.89
CA HIS A 111 -4.89 13.31 5.76
C HIS A 111 -4.31 13.07 4.36
N ASP A 112 -4.53 14.00 3.42
CA ASP A 112 -3.92 13.94 2.10
C ASP A 112 -2.41 14.23 2.21
N LEU A 113 -1.60 13.21 1.89
CA LEU A 113 -0.14 13.28 1.94
C LEU A 113 0.47 14.19 0.85
N HIS A 114 -0.27 14.50 -0.22
CA HIS A 114 0.18 15.46 -1.24
C HIS A 114 0.03 16.90 -0.78
N ARG A 115 -1.09 17.21 -0.11
CA ARG A 115 -1.34 18.55 0.46
C ARG A 115 -0.58 18.78 1.75
N ASN A 116 -0.53 17.77 2.61
CA ASN A 116 0.08 17.85 3.94
C ASN A 116 1.32 16.97 3.98
N ARG A 117 2.28 17.27 3.11
CA ARG A 117 3.59 16.62 3.15
C ARG A 117 4.18 16.84 4.53
N THR A 118 4.26 15.77 5.32
CA THR A 118 5.04 15.80 6.55
C THR A 118 6.49 16.03 6.14
N ASP A 119 7.12 17.05 6.74
CA ASP A 119 8.57 17.19 6.61
C ASP A 119 9.21 15.82 6.95
N ASP A 120 10.18 15.37 6.14
CA ASP A 120 10.96 14.12 6.30
C ASP A 120 11.64 13.97 7.70
N LYS A 121 11.48 14.95 8.59
CA LYS A 121 11.96 15.00 9.97
C LYS A 121 11.51 13.82 10.82
N GLN A 122 10.45 13.11 10.45
CA GLN A 122 9.98 11.94 11.19
C GLN A 122 10.73 10.64 10.85
N GLY A 123 11.65 10.62 9.88
CA GLY A 123 12.57 9.49 9.66
C GLY A 123 11.96 8.16 9.16
N HIS A 124 10.64 8.00 9.19
CA HIS A 124 9.94 6.77 8.81
C HIS A 124 9.64 6.65 7.29
N VAL A 125 9.94 7.71 6.51
CA VAL A 125 9.69 7.71 5.05
C VAL A 125 11.02 7.53 4.31
N ALA A 126 11.13 6.45 3.54
CA ALA A 126 12.29 6.26 2.67
C ALA A 126 12.41 7.39 1.63
N LYS A 127 13.63 7.91 1.48
CA LYS A 127 13.97 8.94 0.49
C LYS A 127 13.59 8.50 -0.92
N ALA A 128 13.16 9.46 -1.76
CA ALA A 128 12.74 9.19 -3.15
C ALA A 128 13.79 8.41 -3.97
N ALA A 129 15.07 8.77 -3.86
CA ALA A 129 16.16 8.07 -4.55
C ALA A 129 16.30 6.60 -4.14
N MET A 130 16.04 6.27 -2.86
CA MET A 130 16.07 4.90 -2.38
C MET A 130 14.88 4.11 -2.94
N LYS A 131 13.68 4.72 -2.97
CA LYS A 131 12.49 4.10 -3.59
C LYS A 131 12.73 3.72 -5.04
N GLU A 132 13.33 4.62 -5.83
CA GLU A 132 13.63 4.34 -7.24
C GLU A 132 14.70 3.25 -7.41
N SER A 133 15.74 3.27 -6.56
CA SER A 133 16.78 2.22 -6.57
C SER A 133 16.18 0.84 -6.28
N VAL A 134 15.33 0.73 -5.27
CA VAL A 134 14.65 -0.52 -4.90
C VAL A 134 13.71 -0.99 -6.00
N LYS A 135 12.91 -0.09 -6.59
CA LYS A 135 12.03 -0.42 -7.73
C LYS A 135 12.81 -0.98 -8.92
N ALA A 136 13.98 -0.43 -9.23
CA ALA A 136 14.81 -0.91 -10.33
C ALA A 136 15.30 -2.36 -10.11
N VAL A 137 15.53 -2.75 -8.85
CA VAL A 137 16.02 -4.08 -8.47
C VAL A 137 14.91 -5.13 -8.40
N VAL A 138 13.62 -4.75 -8.41
CA VAL A 138 12.50 -5.70 -8.42
C VAL A 138 12.60 -6.72 -9.55
N ASN A 139 13.10 -6.33 -10.73
CA ASN A 139 13.24 -7.26 -11.86
C ASN A 139 14.41 -8.25 -11.70
N ALA A 140 15.27 -8.06 -10.70
CA ALA A 140 16.41 -8.93 -10.40
C ALA A 140 16.07 -10.02 -9.36
N ILE A 141 14.89 -9.99 -8.72
CA ILE A 141 14.47 -11.07 -7.82
C ILE A 141 14.25 -12.37 -8.61
N PRO A 142 14.25 -13.55 -7.94
CA PRO A 142 14.00 -14.83 -8.61
C PRO A 142 12.75 -14.80 -9.51
N ARG A 143 12.90 -15.24 -10.77
CA ARG A 143 11.84 -15.18 -11.79
C ARG A 143 10.50 -15.78 -11.34
N ARG A 144 10.56 -16.85 -10.54
CA ARG A 144 9.37 -17.48 -9.96
C ARG A 144 8.58 -16.49 -9.10
N LEU A 145 9.23 -15.80 -8.16
CA LEU A 145 8.58 -14.83 -7.28
C LEU A 145 8.00 -13.66 -8.06
N LEU A 146 8.75 -13.14 -9.04
CA LEU A 146 8.25 -12.05 -9.89
C LEU A 146 7.02 -12.48 -10.70
N ARG A 147 6.99 -13.71 -11.21
CA ARG A 147 5.83 -14.26 -11.90
C ARG A 147 4.64 -14.39 -10.95
N ASP A 148 4.86 -14.90 -9.75
CA ASP A 148 3.80 -15.13 -8.77
C ASP A 148 3.21 -13.78 -8.28
N LEU A 149 4.03 -12.75 -8.03
CA LEU A 149 3.57 -11.37 -7.76
C LEU A 149 2.76 -10.77 -8.92
N LYS A 150 3.20 -11.00 -10.16
CA LYS A 150 2.45 -10.56 -11.35
C LYS A 150 1.14 -11.34 -11.52
N GLY A 151 1.08 -12.58 -11.06
CA GLY A 151 -0.14 -13.38 -10.99
C GLY A 151 -1.14 -12.75 -10.02
N LEU A 152 -0.73 -12.53 -8.77
CA LEU A 152 -1.55 -11.83 -7.77
C LEU A 152 -2.06 -10.48 -8.26
N ARG A 153 -1.19 -9.69 -8.91
CA ARG A 153 -1.59 -8.39 -9.48
C ARG A 153 -2.69 -8.50 -10.55
N LYS A 154 -2.83 -9.63 -11.24
CA LYS A 154 -3.90 -9.83 -12.23
C LYS A 154 -5.20 -10.31 -11.60
N GLU A 155 -5.12 -10.90 -10.41
CA GLU A 155 -6.27 -11.36 -9.63
C GLU A 155 -6.94 -10.21 -8.85
N LEU A 156 -6.19 -9.13 -8.59
CA LEU A 156 -6.64 -7.86 -8.03
C LEU A 156 -6.94 -6.82 -9.13
#